data_AF-A0A7Z9QQL8-F1
#
_entry.id   AF-A0A7Z9QQL8-F1
#
_cell.length_a   1.000
_cell.length_b   1.000
_cell.length_c   1.000
_cell.angle_alpha   90.00
_cell.angle_beta   90.00
_cell.angle_gamma   90.00
#
_symmetry.space_group_name_H-M   'P 1'
#
loop_
_entity.id
_entity.type
_entity.pdbx_description
1 polymer ?
#
loop_
_entity_poly.entity_id
_entity_poly.type
_entity_poly.pdbx_seq_one_letter_code
_entity_poly.pdbx_strand_id
1 'polypeptide(L)'
;RYIWDGKFGNWEETGRYLNEAIVRGYQDKIGYGESVGRLIQDGEEGIQFPYRELSIFATAYRLGVPITVHKGIGYDIIDQHPSADYAAMGYTTGQDFLRFVHTVSKLEGGVFLNLGSAVMGPEVYLKSLSMVRNVAHQRNEKIRNFLTANFDLIDFIDFRDEGSPKEAHYYHRPKKTILVRTVKDGGESYHVSGDFDRTVPKLYSLLIAGLRKGR
;
A
#
# COMPACT_ATOMS: atom_id res chain seq x y z
N ARG A 1 -16.50 19.12 14.40
CA ARG A 1 -17.90 19.36 13.97
C ARG A 1 -18.59 18.06 13.59
N TYR A 2 -18.15 17.35 12.55
CA TYR A 2 -18.83 16.13 12.04
C TYR A 2 -18.85 14.91 12.97
N ILE A 3 -17.88 14.79 13.89
CA ILE A 3 -17.88 13.70 14.89
C ILE A 3 -19.02 13.90 15.91
N TRP A 4 -19.26 15.14 16.31
CA TRP A 4 -20.24 15.45 17.36
C TRP A 4 -21.69 15.24 16.89
N ASP A 5 -22.00 15.49 15.62
CA ASP A 5 -23.33 15.29 15.04
C ASP A 5 -23.47 13.99 14.23
N GLY A 6 -22.50 13.07 14.32
CA GLY A 6 -22.56 11.74 13.70
C GLY A 6 -22.46 11.72 12.17
N LYS A 7 -22.11 12.83 11.52
CA LYS A 7 -22.00 12.91 10.05
C LYS A 7 -20.64 12.50 9.50
N PHE A 8 -19.65 12.34 10.38
CA PHE A 8 -18.31 11.97 9.95
C PHE A 8 -18.34 10.65 9.18
N GLY A 9 -17.98 10.74 7.90
CA GLY A 9 -17.89 9.62 6.98
C GLY A 9 -19.15 9.25 6.22
N ASN A 10 -20.26 9.93 6.44
CA ASN A 10 -21.52 9.67 5.74
C ASN A 10 -21.61 10.51 4.45
N TRP A 11 -20.63 10.36 3.56
CA TRP A 11 -20.60 11.06 2.26
C TRP A 11 -21.20 10.19 1.16
N GLU A 12 -22.36 10.60 0.64
CA GLU A 12 -23.12 9.86 -0.37
C GLU A 12 -22.30 9.55 -1.62
N GLU A 13 -21.70 10.57 -2.26
CA GLU A 13 -20.99 10.39 -3.52
C GLU A 13 -19.80 9.44 -3.36
N THR A 14 -18.92 9.70 -2.39
CA THR A 14 -17.73 8.86 -2.14
C THR A 14 -18.12 7.44 -1.72
N GLY A 15 -19.10 7.31 -0.81
CA GLY A 15 -19.54 6.02 -0.30
C GLY A 15 -20.20 5.17 -1.39
N ARG A 16 -21.17 5.75 -2.11
CA ARG A 16 -21.91 5.04 -3.14
C ARG A 16 -21.02 4.60 -4.30
N TYR A 17 -20.31 5.52 -4.95
CA TYR A 17 -19.56 5.18 -6.17
C TYR A 17 -18.39 4.23 -5.90
N LEU A 18 -17.67 4.38 -4.78
CA LEU A 18 -16.60 3.43 -4.43
C LEU A 18 -17.17 2.05 -4.10
N ASN A 19 -18.26 1.95 -3.34
CA ASN A 19 -18.88 0.67 -3.03
C ASN A 19 -19.44 -0.02 -4.29
N GLU A 20 -20.10 0.71 -5.18
CA GLU A 20 -20.56 0.17 -6.46
C GLU A 20 -19.39 -0.31 -7.33
N ALA A 21 -18.27 0.43 -7.35
CA ALA A 21 -17.06 0.00 -8.05
C ALA A 21 -16.51 -1.32 -7.48
N ILE A 22 -16.49 -1.47 -6.15
CA ILE A 22 -16.07 -2.71 -5.47
C ILE A 22 -17.01 -3.88 -5.81
N VAL A 23 -18.33 -3.65 -5.83
CA VAL A 23 -19.32 -4.67 -6.20
C VAL A 23 -19.13 -5.13 -7.64
N ARG A 24 -18.95 -4.20 -8.58
CA ARG A 24 -18.60 -4.53 -9.98
C ARG A 24 -17.27 -5.27 -10.05
N GLY A 25 -16.28 -4.86 -9.26
CA GLY A 25 -15.01 -5.56 -9.12
C GLY A 25 -15.15 -7.02 -8.71
N TYR A 26 -16.03 -7.28 -7.74
CA TYR A 26 -16.35 -8.63 -7.28
C TYR A 26 -17.04 -9.49 -8.36
N GLN A 27 -17.95 -8.88 -9.13
CA GLN A 27 -18.62 -9.54 -10.26
C GLN A 27 -17.61 -9.91 -11.35
N ASP A 28 -16.72 -8.98 -11.68
CA ASP A 28 -15.71 -9.12 -12.74
C ASP A 28 -14.44 -9.85 -12.29
N LYS A 29 -14.37 -10.27 -11.02
CA LYS A 29 -13.24 -11.02 -10.44
C LYS A 29 -11.91 -10.25 -10.47
N ILE A 30 -11.97 -8.93 -10.30
CA ILE A 30 -10.80 -8.05 -10.20
C ILE A 30 -10.57 -7.55 -8.76
N GLY A 31 -9.39 -6.97 -8.55
CA GLY A 31 -8.99 -6.42 -7.26
C GLY A 31 -9.65 -5.08 -6.93
N TYR A 32 -9.62 -4.69 -5.66
CA TYR A 32 -10.22 -3.44 -5.20
C TYR A 32 -9.56 -2.24 -5.89
N GLY A 33 -8.22 -2.16 -5.86
CA GLY A 33 -7.47 -1.07 -6.46
C GLY A 33 -7.70 -0.95 -7.97
N GLU A 34 -7.74 -2.09 -8.67
CA GLU A 34 -8.07 -2.14 -10.09
C GLU A 34 -9.50 -1.62 -10.36
N SER A 35 -10.47 -1.99 -9.52
CA SER A 35 -11.87 -1.56 -9.63
C SER A 35 -12.02 -0.04 -9.50
N VAL A 36 -11.32 0.56 -8.53
CA VAL A 36 -11.30 2.03 -8.34
C VAL A 36 -10.56 2.72 -9.48
N GLY A 37 -9.44 2.15 -9.94
CA GLY A 37 -8.71 2.68 -11.09
C GLY A 37 -9.55 2.72 -12.36
N ARG A 38 -10.31 1.65 -12.61
CA ARG A 38 -11.26 1.56 -13.73
C ARG A 38 -12.36 2.61 -13.62
N LEU A 39 -13.01 2.74 -12.46
CA LEU A 39 -14.02 3.77 -12.22
C LEU A 39 -13.48 5.17 -12.56
N ILE A 40 -12.33 5.55 -12.01
CA ILE A 40 -11.80 6.90 -12.21
C ILE A 40 -11.37 7.12 -13.67
N GLN A 41 -10.78 6.10 -14.29
CA GLN A 41 -10.28 6.19 -15.66
C GLN A 41 -11.43 6.27 -16.67
N ASP A 42 -12.46 5.44 -16.53
CA ASP A 42 -13.52 5.30 -17.54
C ASP A 42 -14.75 6.18 -17.21
N GLY A 43 -14.89 6.60 -15.95
CA GLY A 43 -16.09 7.26 -15.44
C GLY A 43 -17.27 6.28 -15.31
N GLU A 44 -18.40 6.80 -14.86
CA GLU A 44 -19.68 6.09 -14.95
C GLU A 44 -20.85 7.08 -15.07
N GLU A 45 -22.06 6.56 -15.26
CA GLU A 45 -23.24 7.41 -15.28
C GLU A 45 -23.40 8.14 -13.94
N GLY A 46 -23.60 9.45 -13.99
CA GLY A 46 -23.77 10.28 -12.80
C GLY A 46 -22.48 10.78 -12.12
N ILE A 47 -21.28 10.33 -12.55
CA ILE A 47 -20.01 10.88 -12.06
C ILE A 47 -18.95 10.94 -13.17
N GLN A 48 -18.30 12.10 -13.27
CA GLN A 48 -17.19 12.32 -14.18
C GLN A 48 -15.95 12.72 -13.37
N PHE A 49 -14.78 12.30 -13.83
CA PHE A 49 -13.50 12.58 -13.20
C PHE A 49 -12.68 13.53 -14.09
N PRO A 50 -12.95 14.85 -14.07
CA PRO A 50 -12.28 15.80 -14.97
C PRO A 50 -10.77 15.90 -14.77
N TYR A 51 -10.27 15.45 -13.61
CA TYR A 51 -8.85 15.44 -13.24
C TYR A 51 -8.29 14.01 -13.08
N ARG A 52 -8.84 13.03 -13.82
CA ARG A 52 -8.42 11.61 -13.73
C ARG A 52 -6.93 11.42 -13.99
N GLU A 53 -6.29 12.30 -14.75
CA GLU A 53 -4.85 12.31 -15.01
C GLU A 53 -3.99 12.56 -13.75
N LEU A 54 -4.56 13.16 -12.70
CA LEU A 54 -3.90 13.33 -11.41
C LEU A 54 -4.02 12.10 -10.51
N SER A 55 -4.92 11.16 -10.83
CA SER A 55 -5.16 9.98 -10.02
C SER A 55 -4.10 8.89 -10.25
N ILE A 56 -3.47 8.46 -9.15
CA ILE A 56 -2.56 7.31 -9.16
C ILE A 56 -3.32 6.04 -9.54
N PHE A 57 -4.58 5.90 -9.12
CA PHE A 57 -5.42 4.75 -9.46
C PHE A 57 -5.74 4.69 -10.95
N ALA A 58 -6.19 5.79 -11.54
CA ALA A 58 -6.48 5.84 -12.97
C ALA A 58 -5.22 5.63 -13.81
N THR A 59 -4.10 6.24 -13.40
CA THR A 59 -2.81 6.07 -14.08
C THR A 59 -2.31 4.63 -14.01
N ALA A 60 -2.39 3.98 -12.85
CA ALA A 60 -2.00 2.59 -12.69
C ALA A 60 -2.85 1.65 -13.56
N TYR A 61 -4.17 1.84 -13.54
CA TYR A 61 -5.11 1.08 -14.40
C TYR A 61 -4.79 1.27 -15.89
N ARG A 62 -4.66 2.51 -16.35
CA ARG A 62 -4.34 2.85 -17.74
C ARG A 62 -3.00 2.28 -18.22
N LEU A 63 -2.01 2.17 -17.33
CA LEU A 63 -0.68 1.66 -17.66
C LEU A 63 -0.51 0.15 -17.38
N GLY A 64 -1.55 -0.54 -16.89
CA GLY A 64 -1.46 -1.93 -16.49
C GLY A 64 -0.48 -2.19 -15.33
N VAL A 65 -0.21 -1.17 -14.51
CA VAL A 65 0.63 -1.30 -13.31
C VAL A 65 -0.25 -1.80 -12.17
N PRO A 66 0.12 -2.89 -11.46
CA PRO A 66 -0.66 -3.37 -10.33
C PRO A 66 -0.83 -2.29 -9.26
N ILE A 67 -2.07 -2.01 -8.88
CA ILE A 67 -2.42 -1.17 -7.75
C ILE A 67 -3.40 -1.92 -6.86
N THR A 68 -3.13 -1.93 -5.55
CA THR A 68 -3.86 -2.74 -4.59
C THR A 68 -4.36 -1.88 -3.42
N VAL A 69 -5.53 -2.21 -2.90
CA VAL A 69 -6.12 -1.65 -1.69
C VAL A 69 -6.35 -2.78 -0.70
N HIS A 70 -5.76 -2.65 0.49
CA HIS A 70 -5.89 -3.63 1.55
C HIS A 70 -6.91 -3.14 2.59
N LYS A 71 -8.20 -3.36 2.33
CA LYS A 71 -9.29 -2.79 3.13
C LYS A 71 -9.27 -3.26 4.60
N GLY A 72 -9.44 -2.32 5.53
CA GLY A 72 -9.80 -2.63 6.93
C GLY A 72 -11.30 -2.46 7.14
N ILE A 73 -12.03 -3.50 7.55
CA ILE A 73 -13.48 -3.39 7.80
C ILE A 73 -13.71 -2.66 9.14
N GLY A 74 -14.57 -1.64 9.10
CA GLY A 74 -14.82 -0.71 10.21
C GLY A 74 -13.78 0.41 10.34
N TYR A 75 -12.79 0.47 9.43
CA TYR A 75 -11.72 1.47 9.44
C TYR A 75 -11.93 2.53 8.36
N ASP A 76 -12.21 2.14 7.11
CA ASP A 76 -12.36 3.08 6.02
C ASP A 76 -13.76 3.68 5.96
N ILE A 77 -13.82 4.91 5.45
CA ILE A 77 -14.96 5.80 5.56
C ILE A 77 -16.24 5.32 4.86
N ILE A 78 -16.12 4.37 3.92
CA ILE A 78 -17.24 3.91 3.08
C ILE A 78 -18.03 2.74 3.70
N ASP A 79 -17.58 2.18 4.82
CA ASP A 79 -18.16 0.97 5.42
C ASP A 79 -19.52 1.21 6.06
N GLN A 80 -19.73 2.42 6.57
CA GLN A 80 -20.99 2.83 7.18
C GLN A 80 -22.07 3.21 6.15
N HIS A 81 -21.72 3.29 4.87
CA HIS A 81 -22.67 3.64 3.82
C HIS A 81 -23.62 2.46 3.52
N PRO A 82 -24.93 2.67 3.29
CA PRO A 82 -25.89 1.59 3.02
C PRO A 82 -25.54 0.70 1.82
N SER A 83 -24.74 1.18 0.88
CA SER A 83 -24.27 0.41 -0.29
C SER A 83 -23.08 -0.51 -0.01
N ALA A 84 -22.54 -0.53 1.22
CA ALA A 84 -21.41 -1.38 1.57
C ALA A 84 -21.76 -2.87 1.47
N ASP A 85 -21.03 -3.59 0.62
CA ASP A 85 -21.10 -5.05 0.50
C ASP A 85 -19.81 -5.67 1.03
N TYR A 86 -19.87 -6.23 2.23
CA TYR A 86 -18.71 -6.83 2.89
C TYR A 86 -18.19 -8.09 2.21
N ALA A 87 -19.03 -8.82 1.46
CA ALA A 87 -18.57 -9.96 0.67
C ALA A 87 -17.75 -9.47 -0.53
N ALA A 88 -18.22 -8.44 -1.22
CA ALA A 88 -17.49 -7.82 -2.32
C ALA A 88 -16.17 -7.18 -1.84
N MET A 89 -16.19 -6.44 -0.73
CA MET A 89 -14.99 -5.86 -0.11
C MET A 89 -13.97 -6.92 0.28
N GLY A 90 -14.42 -7.98 0.96
CA GLY A 90 -13.57 -9.09 1.39
C GLY A 90 -12.93 -9.81 0.21
N TYR A 91 -13.71 -10.12 -0.83
CA TYR A 91 -13.21 -10.76 -2.03
C TYR A 91 -12.17 -9.90 -2.76
N THR A 92 -12.51 -8.65 -3.08
CA THR A 92 -11.67 -7.76 -3.88
C THR A 92 -10.36 -7.41 -3.15
N THR A 93 -10.41 -7.25 -1.83
CA THR A 93 -9.23 -7.08 -0.96
C THR A 93 -8.36 -8.35 -0.94
N GLY A 94 -8.98 -9.53 -0.91
CA GLY A 94 -8.26 -10.80 -1.02
C GLY A 94 -7.54 -10.96 -2.36
N GLN A 95 -8.17 -10.56 -3.47
CA GLN A 95 -7.52 -10.54 -4.78
C GLN A 95 -6.32 -9.59 -4.79
N ASP A 96 -6.48 -8.40 -4.23
CA ASP A 96 -5.41 -7.42 -4.10
C ASP A 96 -4.25 -7.92 -3.23
N PHE A 97 -4.54 -8.64 -2.14
CA PHE A 97 -3.51 -9.30 -1.34
C PHE A 97 -2.67 -10.27 -2.19
N LEU A 98 -3.31 -11.16 -2.95
CA LEU A 98 -2.58 -12.13 -3.79
C LEU A 98 -1.81 -11.46 -4.92
N ARG A 99 -2.34 -10.38 -5.52
CA ARG A 99 -1.62 -9.58 -6.52
C ARG A 99 -0.39 -8.91 -5.93
N PHE A 100 -0.51 -8.35 -4.73
CA PHE A 100 0.62 -7.77 -4.02
C PHE A 100 1.68 -8.83 -3.65
N VAL A 101 1.25 -10.01 -3.18
CA VAL A 101 2.13 -11.18 -2.94
C VAL A 101 2.90 -11.56 -4.20
N HIS A 102 2.23 -11.59 -5.36
CA HIS A 102 2.89 -11.85 -6.64
C HIS A 102 3.92 -10.77 -7.01
N THR A 103 3.65 -9.49 -6.74
CA THR A 103 4.64 -8.42 -6.93
C THR A 103 5.84 -8.61 -6.00
N VAL A 104 5.61 -8.96 -4.73
CA VAL A 104 6.68 -9.25 -3.75
C VAL A 104 7.51 -10.47 -4.16
N SER A 105 6.94 -11.42 -4.92
CA SER A 105 7.70 -12.57 -5.44
C SER A 105 8.80 -12.19 -6.42
N LYS A 106 8.80 -10.95 -6.91
CA LYS A 106 9.80 -10.39 -7.83
C LYS A 106 10.75 -9.41 -7.13
N LEU A 107 10.75 -9.41 -5.79
CA LEU A 107 11.47 -8.40 -5.01
C LEU A 107 12.99 -8.65 -4.93
N GLU A 108 13.49 -9.84 -5.25
CA GLU A 108 14.94 -10.11 -5.27
C GLU A 108 15.65 -9.16 -6.26
N GLY A 109 16.65 -8.42 -5.79
CA GLY A 109 17.33 -7.34 -6.53
C GLY A 109 16.52 -6.04 -6.65
N GLY A 110 15.33 -5.99 -6.04
CA GLY A 110 14.39 -4.87 -6.13
C GLY A 110 14.41 -3.94 -4.92
N VAL A 111 13.40 -3.07 -4.89
CA VAL A 111 13.22 -2.04 -3.86
C VAL A 111 11.78 -2.08 -3.34
N PHE A 112 11.62 -2.01 -2.02
CA PHE A 112 10.34 -1.79 -1.35
C PHE A 112 10.37 -0.49 -0.55
N LEU A 113 9.38 0.39 -0.77
CA LEU A 113 9.24 1.65 -0.05
C LEU A 113 7.98 1.62 0.80
N ASN A 114 8.12 1.81 2.12
CA ASN A 114 7.00 2.09 3.01
C ASN A 114 6.86 3.61 3.16
N LEU A 115 5.81 4.19 2.58
CA LEU A 115 5.53 5.62 2.64
C LEU A 115 4.30 5.86 3.52
N GLY A 116 4.51 6.24 4.78
CA GLY A 116 3.42 6.69 5.66
C GLY A 116 2.50 5.63 6.25
N SER A 117 2.72 4.34 5.99
CA SER A 117 1.91 3.28 6.61
C SER A 117 2.54 2.80 7.92
N ALA A 118 1.87 3.07 9.04
CA ALA A 118 2.35 2.72 10.38
C ALA A 118 1.97 1.29 10.83
N VAL A 119 1.00 0.65 10.19
CA VAL A 119 0.50 -0.68 10.60
C VAL A 119 0.19 -1.56 9.39
N MET A 120 -0.80 -1.17 8.59
CA MET A 120 -1.34 -2.02 7.52
C MET A 120 -0.28 -2.42 6.49
N GLY A 121 0.47 -1.47 5.95
CA GLY A 121 1.52 -1.70 4.95
C GLY A 121 2.60 -2.68 5.46
N PRO A 122 3.25 -2.42 6.60
CA PRO A 122 4.20 -3.35 7.20
C PRO A 122 3.62 -4.75 7.43
N GLU A 123 2.41 -4.86 7.96
CA GLU A 123 1.82 -6.16 8.28
C GLU A 123 1.45 -6.94 7.01
N VAL A 124 0.85 -6.30 6.00
CA VAL A 124 0.56 -6.92 4.70
C VAL A 124 1.85 -7.36 4.00
N TYR A 125 2.88 -6.50 4.00
CA TYR A 125 4.20 -6.81 3.46
C TYR A 125 4.84 -8.02 4.14
N LEU A 126 4.83 -8.09 5.48
CA LEU A 126 5.43 -9.20 6.22
C LEU A 126 4.81 -10.55 5.84
N LYS A 127 3.47 -10.60 5.74
CA LYS A 127 2.77 -11.84 5.37
C LYS A 127 3.06 -12.20 3.92
N SER A 128 3.12 -11.21 3.04
CA SER A 128 3.45 -11.41 1.63
C SER A 128 4.87 -11.97 1.44
N LEU A 129 5.86 -11.37 2.10
CA LEU A 129 7.24 -11.84 2.05
C LEU A 129 7.38 -13.25 2.63
N SER A 130 6.66 -13.56 3.71
CA SER A 130 6.63 -14.90 4.31
C SER A 130 6.09 -15.95 3.32
N MET A 131 4.94 -15.68 2.68
CA MET A 131 4.37 -16.57 1.66
C MET A 131 5.33 -16.78 0.48
N VAL A 132 5.93 -15.70 0.01
CA VAL A 132 6.88 -15.71 -1.10
C VAL A 132 8.14 -16.53 -0.77
N ARG A 133 8.74 -16.31 0.41
CA ARG A 133 9.91 -17.08 0.88
C ARG A 133 9.58 -18.56 1.06
N ASN A 134 8.38 -18.89 1.53
CA ASN A 134 7.92 -20.27 1.64
C ASN A 134 7.89 -20.97 0.27
N VAL A 135 7.34 -20.31 -0.77
CA VAL A 135 7.32 -20.87 -2.14
C VAL A 135 8.72 -20.93 -2.74
N ALA A 136 9.53 -19.89 -2.57
CA ALA A 136 10.90 -19.85 -3.07
C ALA A 136 11.76 -20.99 -2.47
N HIS A 137 11.61 -21.25 -1.17
CA HIS A 137 12.34 -22.32 -0.50
C HIS A 137 12.05 -23.70 -1.11
N GLN A 138 10.79 -23.98 -1.45
CA GLN A 138 10.38 -25.23 -2.12
C GLN A 138 11.01 -25.39 -3.51
N ARG A 139 11.42 -24.28 -4.14
CA ARG A 139 12.09 -24.24 -5.46
C ARG A 139 13.60 -24.11 -5.36
N ASN A 140 14.17 -24.18 -4.16
CA ASN A 140 15.59 -23.91 -3.90
C ASN A 140 16.04 -22.49 -4.34
N GLU A 141 15.11 -21.55 -4.36
CA GLU A 141 15.33 -20.12 -4.62
C GLU A 141 15.41 -19.33 -3.30
N LYS A 142 15.92 -18.10 -3.35
CA LYS A 142 16.04 -17.23 -2.18
C LYS A 142 15.54 -15.83 -2.52
N ILE A 143 14.73 -15.25 -1.61
CA ILE A 143 14.33 -13.84 -1.66
C ILE A 143 14.81 -13.15 -0.39
N ARG A 144 16.00 -12.55 -0.47
CA ARG A 144 16.70 -11.93 0.66
C ARG A 144 17.58 -10.74 0.28
N ASN A 145 17.98 -10.57 -0.99
CA ASN A 145 18.84 -9.45 -1.38
C ASN A 145 18.01 -8.38 -2.06
N PHE A 146 17.56 -7.39 -1.29
CA PHE A 146 16.78 -6.27 -1.79
C PHE A 146 16.91 -5.08 -0.84
N LEU A 147 16.51 -3.90 -1.32
CA LEU A 147 16.52 -2.68 -0.52
C LEU A 147 15.13 -2.41 0.03
N THR A 148 15.05 -2.10 1.32
CA THR A 148 13.83 -1.52 1.91
C THR A 148 14.09 -0.10 2.37
N ALA A 149 13.08 0.75 2.31
CA ALA A 149 13.13 2.04 2.95
C ALA A 149 11.81 2.38 3.64
N ASN A 150 11.92 2.99 4.82
CA ASN A 150 10.79 3.56 5.54
C ASN A 150 10.89 5.08 5.53
N PHE A 151 9.80 5.74 5.15
CA PHE A 151 9.64 7.18 5.20
C PHE A 151 8.62 7.50 6.29
N ASP A 152 9.03 8.27 7.30
CA ASP A 152 8.21 8.63 8.45
C ASP A 152 8.71 9.96 9.07
N LEU A 153 7.95 10.53 10.00
CA LEU A 153 8.36 11.68 10.81
C LEU A 153 9.19 11.27 12.04
N ILE A 154 9.08 10.01 12.47
CA ILE A 154 9.79 9.54 13.66
C ILE A 154 11.29 9.53 13.38
N ASP A 155 12.04 10.28 14.17
CA ASP A 155 13.49 10.24 14.15
C ASP A 155 14.02 9.22 15.17
N PHE A 156 14.82 8.26 14.70
CA PHE A 156 15.40 7.21 15.54
C PHE A 156 16.88 7.52 15.78
N ILE A 157 17.32 7.43 17.05
CA ILE A 157 18.75 7.49 17.40
C ILE A 157 19.50 6.36 16.68
N ASP A 158 18.95 5.13 16.77
CA ASP A 158 19.36 4.00 15.96
C ASP A 158 18.11 3.23 15.52
N PHE A 159 17.80 3.27 14.22
CA PHE A 159 16.67 2.53 13.67
C PHE A 159 16.93 1.02 13.56
N ARG A 160 18.19 0.57 13.71
CA ARG A 160 18.56 -0.85 13.67
C ARG A 160 18.33 -1.54 15.00
N ASP A 161 18.26 -0.78 16.09
CA ASP A 161 17.88 -1.30 17.38
C ASP A 161 16.38 -1.66 17.39
N GLU A 162 16.07 -2.96 17.48
CA GLU A 162 14.68 -3.44 17.60
C GLU A 162 14.05 -2.93 18.90
N GLY A 163 14.84 -2.70 19.94
CA GLY A 163 14.41 -2.35 21.29
C GLY A 163 13.82 -3.54 22.06
N SER A 164 13.38 -3.27 23.29
CA SER A 164 12.71 -4.22 24.17
C SER A 164 11.22 -3.88 24.36
N PRO A 165 10.37 -4.83 24.81
CA PRO A 165 8.96 -4.57 25.08
C PRO A 165 8.65 -3.46 26.10
N LYS A 166 9.66 -2.99 26.84
CA LYS A 166 9.56 -1.89 27.80
C LYS A 166 9.74 -0.51 27.15
N GLU A 167 10.11 -0.45 25.88
CA GLU A 167 10.43 0.78 25.17
C GLU A 167 9.39 1.07 24.09
N ALA A 168 8.91 2.32 23.99
CA ALA A 168 7.80 2.67 23.10
C ALA A 168 8.10 2.36 21.62
N HIS A 169 9.32 2.62 21.17
CA HIS A 169 9.74 2.38 19.78
C HIS A 169 9.72 0.89 19.38
N TYR A 170 9.69 -0.07 20.33
CA TYR A 170 9.54 -1.50 20.03
C TYR A 170 8.22 -1.83 19.34
N TYR A 171 7.18 -1.03 19.59
CA TYR A 171 5.86 -1.21 19.00
C TYR A 171 5.71 -0.55 17.62
N HIS A 172 6.70 0.20 17.16
CA HIS A 172 6.67 0.82 15.85
C HIS A 172 6.88 -0.22 14.73
N ARG A 173 5.80 -0.61 14.06
CA ARG A 173 5.81 -1.71 13.08
C ARG A 173 6.72 -1.48 11.88
N PRO A 174 6.82 -0.28 11.29
CA PRO A 174 7.73 -0.05 10.18
C PRO A 174 9.19 -0.33 10.55
N LYS A 175 9.68 0.17 11.70
CA LYS A 175 11.03 -0.15 12.18
C LYS A 175 11.23 -1.66 12.32
N LYS A 176 10.34 -2.30 13.07
CA LYS A 176 10.46 -3.73 13.37
C LYS A 176 10.42 -4.59 12.11
N THR A 177 9.47 -4.33 11.22
CA THR A 177 9.21 -5.17 10.06
C THR A 177 10.05 -4.76 8.87
N ILE A 178 9.96 -3.49 8.42
CA ILE A 178 10.56 -3.02 7.18
C ILE A 178 12.07 -2.83 7.34
N LEU A 179 12.53 -2.30 8.47
CA LEU A 179 13.93 -1.93 8.66
C LEU A 179 14.79 -3.03 9.28
N VAL A 180 14.26 -3.81 10.23
CA VAL A 180 15.06 -4.79 11.00
C VAL A 180 14.84 -6.22 10.51
N ARG A 181 13.62 -6.76 10.66
CA ARG A 181 13.38 -8.20 10.45
C ARG A 181 13.55 -8.66 9.01
N THR A 182 13.13 -7.81 8.07
CA THR A 182 13.09 -8.16 6.65
C THR A 182 14.47 -8.39 6.05
N VAL A 183 15.45 -7.61 6.48
CA VAL A 183 16.82 -7.61 5.94
C VAL A 183 17.81 -8.43 6.79
N LYS A 184 17.32 -9.10 7.84
CA LYS A 184 18.16 -9.91 8.73
C LYS A 184 18.91 -11.05 8.02
N ASP A 185 18.31 -11.58 6.95
CA ASP A 185 18.85 -12.71 6.18
C ASP A 185 19.60 -12.26 4.89
N GLY A 186 19.74 -10.96 4.68
CA GLY A 186 20.35 -10.31 3.51
C GLY A 186 19.66 -8.98 3.15
N GLY A 187 20.29 -8.20 2.27
CA GLY A 187 19.75 -6.92 1.82
C GLY A 187 20.09 -5.74 2.74
N GLU A 188 19.51 -4.58 2.45
CA GLU A 188 19.81 -3.32 3.13
C GLU A 188 18.53 -2.53 3.41
N SER A 189 18.52 -1.79 4.52
CA SER A 189 17.39 -0.94 4.90
C SER A 189 17.81 0.49 5.22
N TYR A 190 16.95 1.43 4.88
CA TYR A 190 17.14 2.86 5.13
C TYR A 190 15.92 3.47 5.80
N HIS A 191 16.16 4.30 6.80
CA HIS A 191 15.12 5.15 7.38
C HIS A 191 15.32 6.59 6.90
N VAL A 192 14.26 7.20 6.38
CA VAL A 192 14.24 8.60 5.98
C VAL A 192 13.24 9.33 6.88
N SER A 193 13.77 10.16 7.78
CA SER A 193 12.96 11.00 8.67
C SER A 193 12.66 12.35 8.02
N GLY A 194 11.38 12.73 7.96
CA GLY A 194 10.95 14.07 7.53
C GLY A 194 9.62 14.09 6.77
N ASP A 195 9.08 15.29 6.57
CA ASP A 195 7.78 15.49 5.91
C ASP A 195 7.74 14.94 4.47
N PHE A 196 6.62 14.35 4.09
CA PHE A 196 6.46 13.74 2.76
C PHE A 196 6.44 14.75 1.61
N ASP A 197 5.99 15.98 1.87
CA ASP A 197 6.06 17.07 0.90
C ASP A 197 7.51 17.47 0.56
N ARG A 198 8.48 17.07 1.40
CA ARG A 198 9.92 17.26 1.17
C ARG A 198 10.59 15.98 0.70
N THR A 199 10.39 14.88 1.41
CA THR A 199 11.14 13.63 1.21
C THR A 199 10.77 12.93 -0.10
N VAL A 200 9.48 12.86 -0.45
CA VAL A 200 9.03 12.17 -1.67
C VAL A 200 9.41 12.94 -2.94
N PRO A 201 9.16 14.27 -3.07
CA PRO A 201 9.64 15.02 -4.22
C PRO A 201 11.17 15.03 -4.34
N LYS A 202 11.89 15.07 -3.21
CA LYS A 202 13.35 14.99 -3.23
C LYS A 202 13.84 13.65 -3.77
N LEU A 203 13.29 12.54 -3.31
CA LEU A 203 13.60 11.21 -3.84
C LEU A 203 13.36 11.15 -5.35
N TYR A 204 12.18 11.60 -5.80
CA TYR A 204 11.86 11.67 -7.23
C TYR A 204 12.88 12.49 -8.02
N SER A 205 13.23 13.68 -7.55
CA SER A 205 14.22 14.55 -8.22
C SER A 205 15.60 13.88 -8.37
N LEU A 206 16.04 13.13 -7.36
CA LEU A 206 17.32 12.41 -7.37
C LEU A 206 17.27 11.22 -8.33
N LEU A 207 16.17 10.48 -8.36
CA LEU A 207 15.98 9.36 -9.29
C LEU A 207 16.01 9.83 -10.74
N ILE A 208 15.28 10.90 -11.06
CA ILE A 208 15.27 11.48 -12.42
C ILE A 208 16.66 11.99 -12.82
N ALA A 209 17.38 12.65 -11.90
CA ALA A 209 18.75 13.09 -12.16
C ALA A 209 19.72 11.92 -12.38
N GLY A 210 19.59 10.84 -11.60
CA GLY A 210 20.40 9.63 -11.75
C GLY A 210 20.15 8.92 -13.08
N LEU A 211 18.89 8.75 -13.47
CA LEU A 211 18.51 8.13 -14.75
C LEU A 211 19.01 8.90 -15.97
N ARG A 212 19.16 10.23 -15.86
CA ARG A 212 19.74 11.07 -16.92
C ARG A 212 21.26 10.96 -17.03
N LYS A 213 21.97 10.66 -15.93
CA LYS A 213 23.43 10.49 -15.90
C LYS A 213 23.90 9.09 -16.30
N GLY A 214 23.02 8.08 -16.15
CA GLY A 214 23.29 6.70 -16.53
C GLY A 214 22.92 6.34 -17.97
N ARG A 215 22.43 7.31 -18.76
CA ARG A 215 22.32 7.24 -20.23
C ARG A 215 23.48 8.01 -20.84
#